data_AF-G1NKP4-F1
#
_entry.id   AF-G1NKP4-F1
#
_cell.length_a   1.000
_cell.length_b   1.000
_cell.length_c   1.000
_cell.angle_alpha   90.00
_cell.angle_beta   90.00
_cell.angle_gamma   90.00
#
_symmetry.space_group_name_H-M   'P 1'
#
loop_
_entity.id
_entity.type
_entity.pdbx_description
1 polymer ?
#
loop_
_entity_poly.entity_id
_entity_poly.type
_entity_poly.pdbx_seq_one_letter_code
_entity_poly.pdbx_strand_id
1 'polypeptide(L)'
;CSFDISTEGWLELYRKVPNLRILACGGDGTVGWILSILDELQLTPQPPVAVLPLGTGNDLARTLNWGGGYTDEPVSKILCHVEDGTIVQLDRWNLQVERNPDLPQDELEDGSRKLPLNVFNNYFSLGFDAHVTLEFHESREANPEKFNSRFRNKMFYAGAAFSDFLQRSSRDLSKHVKVVCDGTDLTPKIQELKFQCIVFLNIPRYCAGTMPWGNPGDHRDFEPQRHDDGYIEVIGFTMASLAALQVGGHGERLHQCREVTLLTYKSIPMQVDGEPCRLAPSLIRISLRNQANMVQKSKRRTSMPLLNDPHSIPDRLRIRVNRINLQEYEGLHYDKEKLRETSIKDIFLYFPFPAIPLGIIVVRGDCDLETCRMYIDRLQEDQESSFPRVLSVQRLSPRWCFLDATSADRFYRIDRSQEHLHFVTEISQDEIFILDPELVMSQQGGTPPGMPDLVVEQIGGILLLERGC
;
A
#
# COMPACT_ATOMS: atom_id res chain seq x y z
N CYS A 1 1.20 -25.60 14.24
CA CYS A 1 0.65 -26.73 13.46
C CYS A 1 0.13 -26.19 12.14
N SER A 2 0.45 -26.82 11.02
CA SER A 2 -0.07 -26.44 9.69
C SER A 2 -1.24 -27.36 9.36
N PHE A 3 -2.38 -26.81 8.95
CA PHE A 3 -3.56 -27.61 8.59
C PHE A 3 -4.14 -27.15 7.26
N ASP A 4 -4.59 -28.14 6.50
CA ASP A 4 -5.39 -27.93 5.30
C ASP A 4 -6.85 -27.63 5.70
N ILE A 5 -7.42 -26.63 5.06
CA ILE A 5 -8.66 -25.92 5.40
C ILE A 5 -9.93 -26.76 5.10
N SER A 6 -9.78 -27.95 4.51
CA SER A 6 -10.87 -28.81 4.04
C SER A 6 -11.67 -29.55 5.13
N THR A 7 -11.40 -29.32 6.42
CA THR A 7 -12.14 -29.97 7.52
C THR A 7 -12.85 -28.95 8.41
N GLU A 8 -14.17 -28.83 8.25
CA GLU A 8 -15.05 -28.12 9.19
C GLU A 8 -14.81 -28.68 10.61
N GLY A 9 -14.45 -27.81 11.56
CA GLY A 9 -14.25 -28.18 12.98
C GLY A 9 -12.82 -28.14 13.51
N TRP A 10 -11.79 -27.83 12.71
CA TRP A 10 -10.41 -27.77 13.22
C TRP A 10 -10.23 -26.72 14.34
N LEU A 11 -10.90 -25.57 14.25
CA LEU A 11 -10.83 -24.52 15.27
C LEU A 11 -11.46 -24.95 16.60
N GLU A 12 -12.45 -25.84 16.60
CA GLU A 12 -13.07 -26.37 17.82
C GLU A 12 -12.07 -27.16 18.67
N LEU A 13 -11.17 -27.90 18.02
CA LEU A 13 -10.10 -28.67 18.68
C LEU A 13 -9.16 -27.76 19.49
N TYR A 14 -9.02 -26.50 19.07
CA TYR A 14 -8.11 -25.53 19.67
C TYR A 14 -8.81 -24.56 20.63
N ARG A 15 -10.12 -24.71 20.89
CA ARG A 15 -10.87 -23.87 21.85
C ARG A 15 -10.26 -23.83 23.25
N LYS A 16 -9.52 -24.86 23.65
CA LYS A 16 -8.86 -24.97 24.97
C LYS A 16 -7.43 -24.44 25.00
N VAL A 17 -6.86 -24.03 23.86
CA VAL A 17 -5.48 -23.54 23.81
C VAL A 17 -5.43 -22.10 24.35
N PRO A 18 -4.69 -21.83 25.44
CA PRO A 18 -4.54 -20.48 25.93
C PRO A 18 -3.71 -19.65 24.94
N ASN A 19 -4.01 -18.36 24.82
CA ASN A 19 -3.27 -17.40 23.98
C ASN A 19 -3.16 -17.81 22.49
N LEU A 20 -4.19 -18.50 21.97
CA LEU A 20 -4.24 -18.88 20.56
C LEU A 20 -4.20 -17.63 19.66
N ARG A 21 -3.24 -17.59 18.73
CA ARG A 21 -3.21 -16.67 17.59
C ARG A 21 -3.33 -17.47 16.30
N ILE A 22 -4.08 -16.96 15.32
CA ILE A 22 -4.32 -17.62 14.04
C ILE A 22 -3.53 -16.90 12.96
N LEU A 23 -2.83 -17.64 12.09
CA LEU A 23 -2.18 -17.08 10.89
C LEU A 23 -2.97 -17.52 9.66
N ALA A 24 -3.63 -16.57 9.01
CA ALA A 24 -4.37 -16.78 7.77
C ALA A 24 -3.43 -16.69 6.56
N CYS A 25 -3.12 -17.83 5.95
CA CYS A 25 -2.28 -17.91 4.76
C CYS A 25 -3.12 -17.84 3.49
N GLY A 26 -3.32 -16.64 2.95
CA GLY A 26 -4.24 -16.44 1.82
C GLY A 26 -4.39 -14.99 1.38
N GLY A 27 -5.51 -14.69 0.73
CA GLY A 27 -5.92 -13.31 0.42
C GLY A 27 -7.01 -12.81 1.36
N ASP A 28 -7.59 -11.66 1.04
CA ASP A 28 -8.66 -11.04 1.83
C ASP A 28 -9.86 -11.99 2.06
N GLY A 29 -10.28 -12.75 1.04
CA GLY A 29 -11.36 -13.74 1.17
C GLY A 29 -11.07 -14.89 2.14
N THR A 30 -9.81 -15.33 2.26
CA THR A 30 -9.40 -16.34 3.25
C THR A 30 -9.54 -15.81 4.67
N VAL A 31 -9.19 -14.54 4.89
CA VAL A 31 -9.36 -13.89 6.20
C VAL A 31 -10.84 -13.76 6.52
N GLY A 32 -11.66 -13.28 5.57
CA GLY A 32 -13.11 -13.17 5.74
C GLY A 32 -13.77 -14.49 6.12
N TRP A 33 -13.37 -15.60 5.48
CA TRP A 33 -13.86 -16.94 5.81
C TRP A 33 -13.50 -17.37 7.24
N ILE A 34 -12.25 -17.15 7.68
CA ILE A 34 -11.82 -17.45 9.06
C ILE A 34 -12.64 -16.63 10.07
N LEU A 35 -12.86 -15.34 9.79
CA LEU A 35 -13.64 -14.46 10.68
C LEU A 35 -15.10 -14.93 10.80
N SER A 36 -15.70 -15.41 9.71
CA SER A 36 -17.05 -16.00 9.74
C SER A 36 -17.12 -17.26 10.61
N ILE A 37 -16.12 -18.15 10.54
CA ILE A 37 -16.06 -19.31 11.42
C ILE A 37 -15.88 -18.89 12.88
N LEU A 38 -15.05 -17.89 13.16
CA LEU A 38 -14.87 -17.40 14.53
C LEU A 38 -16.16 -16.80 15.12
N ASP A 39 -16.99 -16.16 14.30
CA ASP A 39 -18.33 -15.70 14.71
C ASP A 39 -19.24 -16.88 15.11
N GLU A 40 -19.23 -17.97 14.33
CA GLU A 40 -20.05 -19.15 14.59
C GLU A 40 -19.60 -19.88 15.86
N LEU A 41 -18.28 -19.98 16.07
CA LEU A 41 -17.71 -20.68 17.21
C LEU A 41 -17.78 -19.90 18.53
N GLN A 42 -17.95 -18.57 18.48
CA GLN A 42 -18.08 -17.70 19.65
C GLN A 42 -17.02 -18.00 20.74
N LEU A 43 -15.76 -18.14 20.32
CA LEU A 43 -14.65 -18.46 21.22
C LEU A 43 -14.40 -17.32 22.22
N THR A 44 -14.10 -17.67 23.48
CA THR A 44 -13.82 -16.69 24.55
C THR A 44 -12.50 -17.06 25.25
N PRO A 45 -11.48 -16.19 25.22
CA PRO A 45 -11.38 -14.96 24.43
C PRO A 45 -11.33 -15.25 22.92
N GLN A 46 -11.79 -14.31 22.09
CA GLN A 46 -11.74 -14.46 20.63
C GLN A 46 -10.27 -14.39 20.16
N PRO A 47 -9.76 -15.40 19.45
CA PRO A 47 -8.35 -15.42 19.04
C PRO A 47 -8.07 -14.35 17.97
N PRO A 48 -6.96 -13.61 18.06
CA PRO A 48 -6.58 -12.65 17.04
C PRO A 48 -6.09 -13.34 15.75
N VAL A 49 -6.37 -12.72 14.59
CA VAL A 49 -6.00 -13.23 13.28
C VAL A 49 -4.89 -12.36 12.65
N ALA A 50 -3.76 -12.98 12.33
CA ALA A 50 -2.68 -12.43 11.51
C ALA A 50 -2.86 -12.84 10.05
N VAL A 51 -2.27 -12.08 9.12
CA VAL A 51 -2.40 -12.33 7.68
C VAL A 51 -1.04 -12.58 7.03
N LEU A 52 -0.89 -13.70 6.32
CA LEU A 52 0.20 -13.94 5.40
C LEU A 52 -0.33 -13.72 3.96
N PRO A 53 0.08 -12.63 3.27
CA PRO A 53 -0.52 -12.21 2.00
C PRO A 53 -0.09 -13.09 0.82
N LEU A 54 -0.80 -14.21 0.62
CA LEU A 54 -0.60 -15.13 -0.50
C LEU A 54 -1.57 -14.85 -1.66
N GLY A 55 -2.62 -14.05 -1.43
CA GLY A 55 -3.65 -13.72 -2.41
C GLY A 55 -3.25 -12.71 -3.49
N THR A 56 -4.21 -12.37 -4.35
CA THR A 56 -4.09 -11.29 -5.34
C THR A 56 -4.54 -9.95 -4.75
N GLY A 57 -5.70 -9.92 -4.08
CA GLY A 57 -6.17 -8.83 -3.21
C GLY A 57 -5.70 -9.10 -1.78
N ASN A 58 -4.89 -8.18 -1.25
CA ASN A 58 -4.26 -8.28 0.07
C ASN A 58 -4.36 -6.91 0.78
N ASP A 59 -5.48 -6.21 0.60
CA ASP A 59 -5.62 -4.83 1.07
C ASP A 59 -5.78 -4.78 2.59
N LEU A 60 -6.37 -5.82 3.20
CA LEU A 60 -6.38 -5.97 4.65
C LEU A 60 -4.96 -6.20 5.20
N ALA A 61 -4.17 -7.04 4.52
CA ALA A 61 -2.78 -7.28 4.90
C ALA A 61 -1.93 -6.00 4.82
N ARG A 62 -2.12 -5.17 3.78
CA ARG A 62 -1.49 -3.86 3.66
C ARG A 62 -1.90 -2.91 4.80
N THR A 63 -3.18 -2.89 5.15
CA THR A 63 -3.70 -2.09 6.27
C THR A 63 -3.06 -2.47 7.60
N LEU A 64 -2.84 -3.78 7.80
CA LEU A 64 -2.27 -4.35 9.02
C LEU A 64 -0.73 -4.47 8.99
N ASN A 65 -0.06 -3.80 8.04
CA ASN A 65 1.40 -3.78 7.86
C ASN A 65 2.06 -5.14 7.54
N TRP A 66 1.29 -6.13 7.07
CA TRP A 66 1.82 -7.42 6.61
C TRP A 66 2.34 -7.39 5.17
N GLY A 67 2.04 -6.30 4.44
CA GLY A 67 2.51 -6.06 3.08
C GLY A 67 1.57 -6.57 2.00
N GLY A 68 1.95 -6.32 0.74
CA GLY A 68 1.13 -6.62 -0.43
C GLY A 68 1.27 -8.02 -1.01
N GLY A 69 2.23 -8.81 -0.50
CA GLY A 69 2.53 -10.16 -0.97
C GLY A 69 3.65 -10.80 -0.15
N TYR A 70 3.66 -12.12 -0.08
CA TYR A 70 4.75 -12.90 0.51
C TYR A 70 6.03 -12.85 -0.34
N THR A 71 7.18 -12.70 0.32
CA THR A 71 8.52 -12.49 -0.26
C THR A 71 9.54 -13.54 0.19
N ASP A 72 9.11 -14.80 0.35
CA ASP A 72 9.99 -15.92 0.77
C ASP A 72 10.68 -15.73 2.14
N GLU A 73 10.06 -14.93 3.01
CA GLU A 73 10.50 -14.73 4.39
C GLU A 73 10.45 -16.06 5.18
N PRO A 74 11.50 -16.42 5.95
CA PRO A 74 11.49 -17.65 6.73
C PRO A 74 10.28 -17.75 7.66
N VAL A 75 9.63 -18.91 7.70
CA VAL A 75 8.44 -19.15 8.54
C VAL A 75 8.71 -18.80 10.01
N SER A 76 9.91 -19.08 10.53
CA SER A 76 10.30 -18.70 11.89
C SER A 76 10.18 -17.20 12.13
N LYS A 77 10.60 -16.37 11.18
CA LYS A 77 10.52 -14.91 11.26
C LYS A 77 9.07 -14.43 11.18
N ILE A 78 8.25 -15.04 10.33
CA ILE A 78 6.81 -14.78 10.27
C ILE A 78 6.16 -15.09 11.62
N LEU A 79 6.45 -16.25 12.21
CA LEU A 79 5.89 -16.64 13.50
C LEU A 79 6.31 -15.69 14.62
N CYS A 80 7.56 -15.20 14.63
CA CYS A 80 7.97 -14.14 15.56
C CYS A 80 7.13 -12.86 15.36
N HIS A 81 6.85 -12.47 14.12
CA HIS A 81 5.99 -11.31 13.85
C HIS A 81 4.54 -11.53 14.31
N VAL A 82 4.02 -12.76 14.22
CA VAL A 82 2.69 -13.11 14.73
C VAL A 82 2.67 -13.04 16.26
N GLU A 83 3.73 -13.49 16.92
CA GLU A 83 3.88 -13.44 18.38
C GLU A 83 4.02 -12.00 18.89
N ASP A 84 4.93 -11.21 18.29
CA ASP A 84 5.25 -9.83 18.67
C ASP A 84 4.22 -8.80 18.21
N GLY A 85 3.33 -9.17 17.29
CA GLY A 85 2.36 -8.27 16.69
C GLY A 85 1.35 -7.72 17.70
N THR A 86 0.96 -6.46 17.51
CA THR A 86 -0.04 -5.80 18.35
C THR A 86 -1.44 -6.25 17.97
N ILE A 87 -2.31 -6.44 18.95
CA ILE A 87 -3.71 -6.75 18.70
C ILE A 87 -4.44 -5.42 18.45
N VAL A 88 -5.11 -5.32 17.31
CA VAL A 88 -5.96 -4.19 16.92
C VAL A 88 -7.38 -4.71 16.64
N GLN A 89 -8.37 -3.82 16.73
CA GLN A 89 -9.74 -4.16 16.34
C GLN A 89 -9.92 -3.94 14.85
N LEU A 90 -10.85 -4.70 14.26
CA LEU A 90 -11.35 -4.50 12.91
C LEU A 90 -12.88 -4.49 12.97
N ASP A 91 -13.49 -3.36 12.66
CA ASP A 91 -14.93 -3.24 12.48
C ASP A 91 -15.39 -4.15 11.34
N ARG A 92 -16.57 -4.74 11.51
CA ARG A 92 -17.19 -5.61 10.50
C ARG A 92 -18.62 -5.17 10.32
N TRP A 93 -19.11 -5.25 9.09
CA TRP A 93 -20.34 -4.58 8.70
C TRP A 93 -21.34 -5.55 8.10
N ASN A 94 -22.57 -5.53 8.60
CA ASN A 94 -23.67 -6.33 8.07
C ASN A 94 -24.21 -5.71 6.78
N LEU A 95 -24.60 -6.57 5.85
CA LEU A 95 -25.36 -6.26 4.64
C LEU A 95 -26.69 -6.98 4.69
N GLN A 96 -27.76 -6.24 4.94
CA GLN A 96 -29.13 -6.76 4.87
C GLN A 96 -29.75 -6.35 3.55
N VAL A 97 -30.21 -7.33 2.78
CA VAL A 97 -30.77 -7.13 1.44
C VAL A 97 -32.24 -7.53 1.46
N GLU A 98 -33.07 -6.57 1.08
CA GLU A 98 -34.50 -6.72 0.90
C GLU A 98 -34.86 -6.27 -0.52
N ARG A 99 -36.00 -6.73 -1.02
CA ARG A 99 -36.54 -6.25 -2.30
C ARG A 99 -36.83 -4.75 -2.20
N ASN A 100 -36.58 -4.00 -3.27
CA ASN A 100 -36.95 -2.58 -3.29
C ASN A 100 -38.48 -2.42 -3.11
N PRO A 101 -38.95 -1.77 -2.03
CA PRO A 101 -40.38 -1.60 -1.76
C PRO A 101 -41.06 -0.62 -2.73
N ASP A 102 -40.29 0.24 -3.41
CA ASP A 102 -40.81 1.26 -4.33
C ASP A 102 -41.23 0.66 -5.69
N LEU A 103 -40.88 -0.60 -5.98
CA LEU A 103 -41.15 -1.25 -7.26
C LEU A 103 -42.32 -2.25 -7.21
N PRO A 104 -43.13 -2.36 -8.28
CA PRO A 104 -44.23 -3.33 -8.37
C PRO A 104 -43.76 -4.80 -8.35
N GLN A 105 -44.50 -5.69 -7.69
CA GLN A 105 -44.11 -7.10 -7.48
C GLN A 105 -43.95 -7.92 -8.78
N ASP A 106 -44.60 -7.49 -9.86
CA ASP A 106 -44.64 -8.19 -11.15
C ASP A 106 -43.57 -7.73 -12.15
N GLU A 107 -42.70 -6.77 -11.78
CA GLU A 107 -41.57 -6.42 -12.64
C GLU A 107 -40.56 -7.58 -12.71
N LEU A 108 -40.15 -7.94 -13.93
CA LEU A 108 -39.08 -8.93 -14.16
C LEU A 108 -37.77 -8.39 -13.60
N GLU A 109 -37.40 -8.85 -12.40
CA GLU A 109 -36.12 -8.59 -11.76
C GLU A 109 -35.02 -9.38 -12.49
N ASP A 110 -34.16 -8.68 -13.25
CA ASP A 110 -32.91 -9.26 -13.76
C ASP A 110 -31.85 -9.28 -12.65
N GLY A 111 -31.07 -10.37 -12.54
CA GLY A 111 -30.01 -10.52 -11.55
C GLY A 111 -30.39 -11.26 -10.25
N SER A 112 -29.42 -11.36 -9.34
CA SER A 112 -29.53 -12.06 -8.07
C SER A 112 -30.40 -11.29 -7.07
N ARG A 113 -31.14 -12.03 -6.23
CA ARG A 113 -31.90 -11.47 -5.10
C ARG A 113 -31.10 -11.37 -3.80
N LYS A 114 -29.86 -11.84 -3.80
CA LYS A 114 -28.96 -11.85 -2.63
C LYS A 114 -27.56 -11.45 -3.03
N LEU A 115 -26.86 -10.77 -2.13
CA LEU A 115 -25.42 -10.57 -2.23
C LEU A 115 -24.68 -11.89 -1.93
N PRO A 116 -23.47 -12.09 -2.47
CA PRO A 116 -22.67 -13.29 -2.23
C PRO A 116 -22.24 -13.41 -0.76
N LEU A 117 -22.06 -12.28 -0.09
CA LEU A 117 -21.73 -12.19 1.33
C LEU A 117 -22.71 -11.23 2.04
N ASN A 118 -23.06 -11.54 3.28
CA ASN A 118 -23.90 -10.71 4.15
C ASN A 118 -23.08 -9.91 5.18
N VAL A 119 -21.76 -10.03 5.14
CA VAL A 119 -20.80 -9.28 5.97
C VAL A 119 -19.62 -8.89 5.10
N PHE A 120 -19.11 -7.67 5.29
CA PHE A 120 -17.82 -7.29 4.73
C PHE A 120 -16.88 -6.77 5.81
N ASN A 121 -15.60 -6.95 5.54
CA ASN A 121 -14.47 -6.61 6.41
C ASN A 121 -13.62 -5.51 5.78
N ASN A 122 -13.60 -5.39 4.45
CA ASN A 122 -12.78 -4.42 3.76
C ASN A 122 -13.64 -3.33 3.12
N TYR A 123 -14.50 -3.72 2.18
CA TYR A 123 -15.32 -2.76 1.43
C TYR A 123 -16.46 -3.41 0.64
N PHE A 124 -17.53 -2.64 0.47
CA PHE A 124 -18.67 -2.93 -0.40
C PHE A 124 -18.75 -1.85 -1.48
N SER A 125 -18.93 -2.22 -2.76
CA SER A 125 -19.06 -1.23 -3.84
C SER A 125 -20.12 -1.60 -4.86
N LEU A 126 -20.61 -0.58 -5.56
CA LEU A 126 -21.54 -0.72 -6.66
C LEU A 126 -21.16 0.18 -7.85
N GLY A 127 -21.49 -0.27 -9.05
CA GLY A 127 -21.20 0.43 -10.28
C GLY A 127 -19.95 -0.07 -10.98
N PHE A 128 -19.15 0.84 -11.51
CA PHE A 128 -18.07 0.53 -12.44
C PHE A 128 -17.04 -0.46 -11.88
N ASP A 129 -16.57 -0.25 -10.65
CA ASP A 129 -15.60 -1.16 -9.99
C ASP A 129 -16.14 -2.59 -9.87
N ALA A 130 -17.36 -2.71 -9.37
CA ALA A 130 -18.03 -4.00 -9.25
C ALA A 130 -18.31 -4.64 -10.62
N HIS A 131 -18.54 -3.85 -11.67
CA HIS A 131 -18.70 -4.35 -13.03
C HIS A 131 -17.42 -5.00 -13.55
N VAL A 132 -16.28 -4.33 -13.39
CA VAL A 132 -14.96 -4.88 -13.75
C VAL A 132 -14.65 -6.13 -12.93
N THR A 133 -14.99 -6.11 -11.64
CA THR A 133 -14.83 -7.28 -10.76
C THR A 133 -15.69 -8.46 -11.23
N LEU A 134 -16.94 -8.21 -11.64
CA LEU A 134 -17.83 -9.23 -12.19
C LEU A 134 -17.30 -9.81 -13.50
N GLU A 135 -16.85 -8.97 -14.44
CA GLU A 135 -16.29 -9.41 -15.71
C GLU A 135 -15.00 -10.24 -15.50
N PHE A 136 -14.15 -9.84 -14.54
CA PHE A 136 -12.99 -10.64 -14.14
C PHE A 136 -13.40 -12.01 -13.63
N HIS A 137 -14.42 -12.07 -12.76
CA HIS A 137 -14.91 -13.32 -12.18
C HIS A 137 -15.46 -14.25 -13.26
N GLU A 138 -16.37 -13.76 -14.12
CA GLU A 138 -16.94 -14.53 -15.23
C GLU A 138 -15.85 -15.01 -16.20
N SER A 139 -14.87 -14.16 -16.51
CA SER A 139 -13.73 -14.52 -17.36
C SER A 139 -12.86 -15.60 -16.73
N ARG A 140 -12.66 -15.53 -15.41
CA ARG A 140 -11.88 -16.50 -14.64
C ARG A 140 -12.57 -17.85 -14.55
N GLU A 141 -13.88 -17.87 -14.32
CA GLU A 141 -14.67 -19.10 -14.32
C GLU A 141 -14.67 -19.76 -15.71
N ALA A 142 -14.73 -18.96 -16.78
CA ALA A 142 -14.70 -19.46 -18.14
C ALA A 142 -13.31 -19.98 -18.58
N ASN A 143 -12.20 -19.44 -18.03
CA ASN A 143 -10.84 -19.79 -18.44
C ASN A 143 -9.85 -19.88 -17.25
N PRO A 144 -10.00 -20.82 -16.29
CA PRO A 144 -9.22 -20.84 -15.05
C PRO A 144 -7.70 -20.86 -15.26
N GLU A 145 -7.23 -21.53 -16.31
CA GLU A 145 -5.81 -21.66 -16.65
C GLU A 145 -5.13 -20.32 -17.01
N LYS A 146 -5.91 -19.29 -17.35
CA LYS A 146 -5.40 -17.95 -17.67
C LYS A 146 -5.16 -17.08 -16.43
N PHE A 147 -5.63 -17.50 -15.25
CA PHE A 147 -5.66 -16.68 -14.02
C PHE A 147 -4.84 -17.27 -12.85
N ASN A 148 -3.90 -18.16 -13.17
CA ASN A 148 -3.01 -18.81 -12.21
C ASN A 148 -1.84 -17.92 -11.72
N SER A 149 -1.77 -16.65 -12.15
CA SER A 149 -0.68 -15.74 -11.81
C SER A 149 -1.22 -14.41 -11.31
N ARG A 150 -0.74 -13.99 -10.12
CA ARG A 150 -1.07 -12.69 -9.52
C ARG A 150 -0.79 -11.52 -10.47
N PHE A 151 0.32 -11.59 -11.22
CA PHE A 151 0.70 -10.56 -12.19
C PHE A 151 -0.33 -10.46 -13.32
N ARG A 152 -0.72 -11.60 -13.90
CA ARG A 152 -1.72 -11.66 -14.98
C ARG A 152 -3.09 -11.18 -14.50
N ASN A 153 -3.46 -11.55 -13.27
CA ASN A 153 -4.71 -11.12 -12.66
C ASN A 153 -4.74 -9.59 -12.50
N LYS A 154 -3.66 -8.98 -11.97
CA LYS A 154 -3.55 -7.52 -11.89
C LYS A 154 -3.62 -6.83 -13.26
N MET A 155 -3.00 -7.42 -14.29
CA MET A 155 -3.05 -6.89 -15.65
C MET A 155 -4.44 -6.94 -16.28
N PHE A 156 -5.26 -7.93 -15.92
CA PHE A 156 -6.66 -7.93 -16.33
C PHE A 156 -7.38 -6.69 -15.81
N TYR A 157 -7.29 -6.42 -14.49
CA TYR A 157 -7.95 -5.26 -13.89
C TYR A 157 -7.50 -3.94 -14.53
N ALA A 158 -6.19 -3.80 -14.79
CA ALA A 158 -5.66 -2.63 -15.49
C ALA A 158 -6.21 -2.50 -16.93
N GLY A 159 -6.26 -3.61 -17.67
CA GLY A 159 -6.74 -3.64 -19.05
C GLY A 159 -8.24 -3.42 -19.19
N ALA A 160 -9.05 -4.03 -18.32
CA ALA A 160 -10.51 -3.88 -18.30
C ALA A 160 -10.91 -2.45 -17.92
N ALA A 161 -10.27 -1.87 -16.90
CA ALA A 161 -10.48 -0.48 -16.52
C ALA A 161 -10.18 0.48 -17.70
N PHE A 162 -9.16 0.20 -18.52
CA PHE A 162 -8.83 1.00 -19.70
C PHE A 162 -9.80 0.78 -20.87
N SER A 163 -10.20 -0.47 -21.15
CA SER A 163 -11.15 -0.82 -22.21
C SER A 163 -12.52 -0.18 -21.97
N ASP A 164 -13.05 -0.31 -20.76
CA ASP A 164 -14.38 0.20 -20.44
C ASP A 164 -14.41 1.73 -20.25
N PHE A 165 -13.27 2.32 -19.87
CA PHE A 165 -13.08 3.77 -19.95
C PHE A 165 -13.32 4.29 -21.37
N LEU A 166 -12.95 3.52 -22.40
CA LEU A 166 -13.22 3.86 -23.79
C LEU A 166 -14.67 3.56 -24.20
N GLN A 167 -15.32 2.53 -23.63
CA GLN A 167 -16.65 2.07 -24.05
C GLN A 167 -17.86 2.83 -23.50
N ARG A 168 -17.71 3.83 -22.61
CA ARG A 168 -18.80 4.75 -22.18
C ARG A 168 -20.09 4.07 -21.62
N SER A 169 -20.06 2.78 -21.29
CA SER A 169 -21.26 1.95 -21.03
C SER A 169 -21.89 2.15 -19.64
N SER A 170 -21.19 2.75 -18.66
CA SER A 170 -21.70 2.93 -17.29
C SER A 170 -22.10 4.38 -16.96
N ARG A 171 -22.95 5.02 -17.78
CA ARG A 171 -23.25 6.45 -17.64
C ARG A 171 -24.37 6.85 -16.67
N ASP A 172 -25.09 5.89 -16.10
CA ASP A 172 -26.35 6.20 -15.40
C ASP A 172 -26.46 5.68 -13.97
N LEU A 173 -25.40 5.17 -13.32
CA LEU A 173 -25.48 4.69 -11.92
C LEU A 173 -26.21 5.68 -11.01
N SER A 174 -25.78 6.95 -11.04
CA SER A 174 -26.30 8.01 -10.18
C SER A 174 -27.80 8.27 -10.31
N LYS A 175 -28.43 7.92 -11.44
CA LYS A 175 -29.87 8.11 -11.66
C LYS A 175 -30.73 7.00 -11.06
N HIS A 176 -30.12 5.87 -10.69
CA HIS A 176 -30.83 4.67 -10.26
C HIS A 176 -30.49 4.25 -8.84
N VAL A 177 -29.92 5.16 -8.05
CA VAL A 177 -29.58 4.92 -6.65
C VAL A 177 -30.12 6.05 -5.78
N LYS A 178 -30.57 5.68 -4.59
CA LYS A 178 -30.80 6.61 -3.49
C LYS A 178 -29.96 6.16 -2.31
N VAL A 179 -29.19 7.08 -1.73
CA VAL A 179 -28.24 6.77 -0.65
C VAL A 179 -28.49 7.71 0.51
N VAL A 180 -28.80 7.14 1.67
CA VAL A 180 -29.01 7.88 2.91
C VAL A 180 -28.00 7.37 3.94
N CYS A 181 -27.22 8.28 4.52
CA CYS A 181 -26.18 7.99 5.51
C CYS A 181 -26.50 8.74 6.81
N ASP A 182 -26.67 8.03 7.92
CA ASP A 182 -27.07 8.61 9.22
C ASP A 182 -28.26 9.61 9.12
N GLY A 183 -29.22 9.32 8.25
CA GLY A 183 -30.38 10.18 7.98
C GLY A 183 -30.16 11.30 6.95
N THR A 184 -28.92 11.55 6.52
CA THR A 184 -28.57 12.52 5.48
C THR A 184 -28.75 11.91 4.09
N ASP A 185 -29.61 12.51 3.26
CA ASP A 185 -29.81 12.08 1.87
C ASP A 185 -28.70 12.62 0.95
N LEU A 186 -27.85 11.71 0.46
CA LEU A 186 -26.72 12.00 -0.42
C LEU A 186 -27.08 11.91 -1.91
N THR A 187 -28.31 11.50 -2.22
CA THR A 187 -28.79 11.30 -3.60
C THR A 187 -28.61 12.53 -4.49
N PRO A 188 -28.90 13.78 -4.03
CA PRO A 188 -28.68 14.97 -4.85
C PRO A 188 -27.21 15.14 -5.24
N LYS A 189 -26.28 14.98 -4.28
CA LYS A 189 -24.82 15.10 -4.53
C LYS A 189 -24.34 14.02 -5.51
N ILE A 190 -24.81 12.78 -5.34
CA ILE A 190 -24.48 11.65 -6.22
C ILE A 190 -24.95 11.91 -7.67
N GLN A 191 -26.17 12.46 -7.83
CA GLN A 191 -26.74 12.79 -9.13
C GLN A 191 -26.02 13.97 -9.79
N GLU A 192 -25.72 15.02 -9.03
CA GLU A 192 -25.03 16.22 -9.50
C GLU A 192 -23.62 15.89 -10.02
N LEU A 193 -22.84 15.16 -9.23
CA LEU A 193 -21.46 14.80 -9.56
C LEU A 193 -21.37 13.59 -10.50
N LYS A 194 -22.51 12.93 -10.78
CA LYS A 194 -22.64 11.81 -11.71
C LYS A 194 -21.62 10.71 -11.42
N PHE A 195 -21.57 10.21 -10.19
CA PHE A 195 -20.66 9.11 -9.89
C PHE A 195 -20.98 7.85 -10.70
N GLN A 196 -19.92 7.17 -11.16
CA GLN A 196 -19.99 5.87 -11.83
C GLN A 196 -19.71 4.71 -10.87
N CYS A 197 -19.15 5.00 -9.70
CA CYS A 197 -18.90 4.03 -8.65
C CYS A 197 -19.15 4.69 -7.29
N ILE A 198 -19.78 3.95 -6.38
CA ILE A 198 -19.90 4.32 -4.97
C ILE A 198 -19.27 3.19 -4.16
N VAL A 199 -18.41 3.54 -3.23
CA VAL A 199 -17.68 2.59 -2.38
C VAL A 199 -17.93 2.93 -0.92
N PHE A 200 -18.22 1.89 -0.14
CA PHE A 200 -18.33 1.90 1.30
C PHE A 200 -17.09 1.20 1.85
N LEU A 201 -16.21 1.95 2.48
CA LEU A 201 -14.88 1.50 2.89
C LEU A 201 -14.83 1.34 4.41
N ASN A 202 -14.35 0.20 4.87
CA ASN A 202 -14.01 -0.04 6.28
C ASN A 202 -12.49 0.06 6.53
N ILE A 203 -11.67 -0.25 5.51
CA ILE A 203 -10.21 -0.17 5.61
C ILE A 203 -9.63 0.90 4.69
N PRO A 204 -8.45 1.47 5.03
CA PRO A 204 -7.80 2.50 4.21
C PRO A 204 -7.30 2.06 2.84
N ARG A 205 -7.12 0.76 2.64
CA ARG A 205 -6.52 0.20 1.42
C ARG A 205 -7.58 -0.37 0.51
N TYR A 206 -7.45 -0.07 -0.76
CA TYR A 206 -8.38 -0.48 -1.80
C TYR A 206 -7.65 -0.63 -3.13
N CYS A 207 -8.15 -1.48 -4.01
CA CYS A 207 -7.65 -1.66 -5.37
C CYS A 207 -6.12 -1.78 -5.43
N ALA A 208 -5.59 -2.82 -4.78
CA ALA A 208 -4.16 -3.12 -4.73
C ALA A 208 -3.30 -2.11 -3.94
N GLY A 209 -3.89 -1.48 -2.93
CA GLY A 209 -3.17 -0.67 -1.94
C GLY A 209 -3.28 0.84 -2.12
N THR A 210 -4.09 1.32 -3.07
CA THR A 210 -4.48 2.73 -3.17
C THR A 210 -5.21 3.18 -1.90
N MET A 211 -5.24 4.49 -1.65
CA MET A 211 -5.86 5.09 -0.47
C MET A 211 -7.02 6.01 -0.90
N PRO A 212 -8.20 5.44 -1.17
CA PRO A 212 -9.30 6.17 -1.77
C PRO A 212 -9.80 7.33 -0.90
N TRP A 213 -9.81 7.18 0.42
CA TRP A 213 -10.16 8.25 1.35
C TRP A 213 -9.10 9.36 1.42
N GLY A 214 -7.83 9.03 1.17
CA GLY A 214 -6.71 9.96 1.27
C GLY A 214 -6.57 10.63 2.65
N ASN A 215 -5.95 11.81 2.68
CA ASN A 215 -5.87 12.65 3.87
C ASN A 215 -6.91 13.78 3.78
N PRO A 216 -7.93 13.83 4.66
CA PRO A 216 -8.91 14.92 4.65
C PRO A 216 -8.32 16.30 5.01
N GLY A 217 -7.13 16.38 5.60
CA GLY A 217 -6.47 17.64 5.96
C GLY A 217 -7.22 18.43 7.03
N ASP A 218 -6.98 19.75 7.12
CA ASP A 218 -7.66 20.68 8.06
C ASP A 218 -9.15 20.93 7.73
N HIS A 219 -9.71 20.24 6.72
CA HIS A 219 -11.13 20.32 6.42
C HIS A 219 -11.94 19.65 7.53
N ARG A 220 -12.54 20.48 8.39
CA ARG A 220 -13.28 20.08 9.61
C ARG A 220 -14.50 19.18 9.41
N ASP A 221 -14.80 18.77 8.18
CA ASP A 221 -15.99 18.01 7.86
C ASP A 221 -15.75 16.49 7.93
N PHE A 222 -14.49 16.04 7.87
CA PHE A 222 -14.12 14.61 7.84
C PHE A 222 -12.89 14.31 8.68
N GLU A 223 -12.92 13.19 9.38
CA GLU A 223 -11.81 12.68 10.18
C GLU A 223 -10.93 11.70 9.37
N PRO A 224 -9.67 11.46 9.79
CA PRO A 224 -8.85 10.41 9.21
C PRO A 224 -9.55 9.04 9.32
N GLN A 225 -9.52 8.28 8.23
CA GLN A 225 -10.13 6.96 8.18
C GLN A 225 -9.46 5.98 9.15
N ARG A 226 -10.29 5.25 9.89
CA ARG A 226 -9.87 4.19 10.80
C ARG A 226 -10.74 2.95 10.54
N HIS A 227 -10.26 1.80 10.99
CA HIS A 227 -10.92 0.51 10.79
C HIS A 227 -11.46 -0.07 12.11
N ASP A 228 -11.53 0.76 13.14
CA ASP A 228 -11.79 0.40 14.53
C ASP A 228 -12.52 1.52 15.31
N ASP A 229 -13.24 2.39 14.62
CA ASP A 229 -13.94 3.55 15.17
C ASP A 229 -15.48 3.46 15.07
N GLY A 230 -15.99 2.39 14.46
CA GLY A 230 -17.40 2.15 14.22
C GLY A 230 -17.99 3.04 13.12
N TYR A 231 -17.17 3.65 12.27
CA TYR A 231 -17.60 4.44 11.11
C TYR A 231 -17.22 3.75 9.80
N ILE A 232 -18.02 4.01 8.77
CA ILE A 232 -17.74 3.62 7.40
C ILE A 232 -17.59 4.85 6.52
N GLU A 233 -16.57 4.85 5.69
CA GLU A 233 -16.35 5.91 4.72
C GLU A 233 -17.15 5.66 3.45
N VAL A 234 -18.00 6.63 3.10
CA VAL A 234 -18.76 6.64 1.85
C VAL A 234 -18.07 7.55 0.86
N ILE A 235 -17.61 6.95 -0.24
CA ILE A 235 -16.85 7.66 -1.28
C ILE A 235 -17.47 7.46 -2.65
N GLY A 236 -17.53 8.55 -3.42
CA GLY A 236 -18.00 8.56 -4.78
C GLY A 236 -16.84 8.67 -5.76
N PHE A 237 -16.91 7.94 -6.87
CA PHE A 237 -15.95 8.10 -7.94
C PHE A 237 -16.60 8.43 -9.28
N THR A 238 -16.02 9.42 -9.93
CA THR A 238 -16.06 9.56 -11.38
C THR A 238 -15.01 8.68 -12.04
N MET A 239 -15.14 8.44 -13.35
CA MET A 239 -14.10 7.76 -14.14
C MET A 239 -12.73 8.44 -14.01
N ALA A 240 -12.70 9.77 -13.94
CA ALA A 240 -11.46 10.53 -13.79
C ALA A 240 -10.81 10.29 -12.42
N SER A 241 -11.60 10.31 -11.34
CA SER A 241 -11.08 10.03 -10.00
C SER A 241 -10.65 8.57 -9.82
N LEU A 242 -11.34 7.60 -10.45
CA LEU A 242 -10.90 6.21 -10.47
C LEU A 242 -9.53 6.06 -11.14
N ALA A 243 -9.33 6.71 -12.29
CA ALA A 243 -8.04 6.71 -12.97
C ALA A 243 -6.94 7.37 -12.12
N ALA A 244 -7.28 8.45 -11.41
CA ALA A 244 -6.34 9.17 -10.56
C ALA A 244 -5.89 8.37 -9.32
N LEU A 245 -6.67 7.39 -8.84
CA LEU A 245 -6.30 6.57 -7.67
C LEU A 245 -4.92 5.91 -7.80
N GLN A 246 -4.58 5.45 -9.01
CA GLN A 246 -3.32 4.74 -9.26
C GLN A 246 -2.08 5.66 -9.17
N VAL A 247 -2.28 6.98 -9.24
CA VAL A 247 -1.21 7.98 -9.11
C VAL A 247 -1.30 8.77 -7.79
N GLY A 248 -1.96 8.18 -6.79
CA GLY A 248 -2.10 8.77 -5.45
C GLY A 248 -3.25 9.78 -5.31
N GLY A 249 -4.17 9.82 -6.27
CA GLY A 249 -5.43 10.54 -6.15
C GLY A 249 -6.36 9.90 -5.11
N HIS A 250 -7.46 10.58 -4.83
CA HIS A 250 -8.51 10.13 -3.93
C HIS A 250 -9.89 10.27 -4.60
N GLY A 251 -10.91 9.63 -4.03
CA GLY A 251 -12.29 9.82 -4.46
C GLY A 251 -12.93 11.05 -3.82
N GLU A 252 -14.18 11.33 -4.19
CA GLU A 252 -14.97 12.39 -3.57
C GLU A 252 -15.58 11.88 -2.26
N ARG A 253 -15.21 12.49 -1.14
CA ARG A 253 -15.71 12.12 0.20
C ARG A 253 -17.16 12.56 0.33
N LEU A 254 -18.04 11.60 0.65
CA LEU A 254 -19.47 11.86 0.77
C LEU A 254 -19.92 11.87 2.22
N HIS A 255 -19.47 10.91 3.02
CA HIS A 255 -19.85 10.79 4.43
C HIS A 255 -18.87 9.88 5.21
N GLN A 256 -18.78 10.08 6.53
CA GLN A 256 -18.37 9.05 7.50
C GLN A 256 -19.59 8.75 8.38
N CYS A 257 -20.12 7.54 8.34
CA CYS A 257 -21.41 7.22 8.98
C CYS A 257 -21.43 5.87 9.69
N ARG A 258 -22.48 5.62 10.48
CA ARG A 258 -22.70 4.34 11.19
C ARG A 258 -23.79 3.49 10.55
N GLU A 259 -24.70 4.12 9.83
CA GLU A 259 -25.78 3.43 9.14
C GLU A 259 -25.94 3.97 7.72
N VAL A 260 -26.11 3.04 6.78
CA VAL A 260 -26.44 3.38 5.38
C VAL A 260 -27.72 2.67 4.98
N THR A 261 -28.59 3.41 4.31
CA THR A 261 -29.71 2.87 3.53
C THR A 261 -29.49 3.18 2.06
N LEU A 262 -29.32 2.13 1.25
CA LEU A 262 -29.12 2.19 -0.19
C LEU A 262 -30.32 1.56 -0.90
N LEU A 263 -31.01 2.34 -1.73
CA LEU A 263 -32.08 1.86 -2.61
C LEU A 263 -31.59 1.85 -4.06
N THR A 264 -31.80 0.75 -4.77
CA THR A 264 -31.48 0.64 -6.19
C THR A 264 -32.73 0.40 -7.03
N TYR A 265 -32.84 1.10 -8.15
CA TYR A 265 -34.02 1.10 -9.03
C TYR A 265 -33.80 0.35 -10.35
N LYS A 266 -32.65 -0.31 -10.49
CA LYS A 266 -32.35 -1.24 -11.58
C LYS A 266 -31.34 -2.28 -11.09
N SER A 267 -31.14 -3.32 -11.88
CA SER A 267 -30.10 -4.31 -11.63
C SER A 267 -28.70 -3.68 -11.80
N ILE A 268 -27.87 -3.77 -10.76
CA ILE A 268 -26.58 -3.09 -10.69
C ILE A 268 -25.50 -4.11 -10.31
N PRO A 269 -24.34 -4.13 -11.00
CA PRO A 269 -23.17 -4.84 -10.53
C PRO A 269 -22.71 -4.32 -9.16
N MET A 270 -22.51 -5.24 -8.22
CA MET A 270 -22.03 -4.98 -6.87
C MET A 270 -20.93 -5.98 -6.51
N GLN A 271 -20.03 -5.62 -5.60
CA GLN A 271 -19.07 -6.55 -5.03
C GLN A 271 -18.96 -6.37 -3.52
N VAL A 272 -18.70 -7.47 -2.82
CA VAL A 272 -18.48 -7.51 -1.37
C VAL A 272 -17.14 -8.18 -1.12
N ASP A 273 -16.15 -7.46 -0.58
CA ASP A 273 -14.79 -7.98 -0.32
C ASP A 273 -14.14 -8.74 -1.51
N GLY A 274 -14.45 -8.33 -2.74
CA GLY A 274 -13.95 -8.93 -3.98
C GLY A 274 -14.85 -10.01 -4.59
N GLU A 275 -15.96 -10.39 -3.94
CA GLU A 275 -16.95 -11.31 -4.49
C GLU A 275 -18.06 -10.53 -5.22
N PRO A 276 -18.15 -10.61 -6.57
CA PRO A 276 -19.09 -9.82 -7.35
C PRO A 276 -20.44 -10.52 -7.55
N CYS A 277 -21.47 -9.73 -7.82
CA CYS A 277 -22.73 -10.20 -8.36
C CYS A 277 -23.44 -9.08 -9.13
N ARG A 278 -24.40 -9.43 -9.99
CA ARG A 278 -25.40 -8.49 -10.50
C ARG A 278 -26.62 -8.57 -9.60
N LEU A 279 -26.85 -7.58 -8.74
CA LEU A 279 -27.98 -7.59 -7.81
C LEU A 279 -29.20 -6.93 -8.45
N ALA A 280 -30.36 -7.56 -8.30
CA ALA A 280 -31.66 -7.00 -8.65
C ALA A 280 -31.98 -5.72 -7.83
N PRO A 281 -32.94 -4.89 -8.26
CA PRO A 281 -33.38 -3.72 -7.50
C PRO A 281 -33.69 -4.04 -6.03
N SER A 282 -32.96 -3.43 -5.11
CA SER A 282 -32.95 -3.83 -3.70
C SER A 282 -32.90 -2.63 -2.76
N LEU A 283 -33.44 -2.84 -1.56
CA LEU A 283 -33.15 -2.07 -0.36
C LEU A 283 -32.01 -2.75 0.38
N ILE A 284 -30.89 -2.06 0.54
CA ILE A 284 -29.69 -2.56 1.20
C ILE A 284 -29.43 -1.72 2.43
N ARG A 285 -29.30 -2.36 3.59
CA ARG A 285 -28.96 -1.71 4.86
C ARG A 285 -27.57 -2.14 5.30
N ILE A 286 -26.73 -1.15 5.61
CA ILE A 286 -25.38 -1.33 6.14
C ILE A 286 -25.39 -0.86 7.60
N SER A 287 -24.87 -1.70 8.49
CA SER A 287 -24.77 -1.41 9.93
C SER A 287 -23.59 -2.14 10.54
N LEU A 288 -23.04 -1.59 11.62
CA LEU A 288 -21.97 -2.25 12.36
C LEU A 288 -22.46 -3.60 12.91
N ARG A 289 -21.65 -4.65 12.71
CA ARG A 289 -21.92 -6.01 13.19
C ARG A 289 -21.25 -6.25 14.53
N ASN A 290 -19.92 -6.28 14.50
CA ASN A 290 -19.03 -6.55 15.63
C ASN A 290 -17.61 -6.08 15.27
N GLN A 291 -16.68 -6.26 16.20
CA GLN A 291 -15.26 -6.09 15.96
C GLN A 291 -14.54 -7.44 16.02
N ALA A 292 -13.54 -7.63 15.18
CA ALA A 292 -12.66 -8.78 15.21
C ALA A 292 -11.27 -8.40 15.71
N ASN A 293 -10.66 -9.28 16.51
CA ASN A 293 -9.26 -9.15 16.91
C ASN A 293 -8.35 -9.47 15.72
N MET A 294 -7.53 -8.51 15.30
CA MET A 294 -6.53 -8.69 14.25
C MET A 294 -5.13 -8.48 14.82
N VAL A 295 -4.13 -9.17 14.25
CA VAL A 295 -2.73 -8.91 14.57
C VAL A 295 -2.20 -7.92 13.54
N GLN A 296 -1.72 -6.77 14.00
CA GLN A 296 -0.98 -5.82 13.19
C GLN A 296 0.52 -6.09 13.34
N LYS A 297 1.23 -6.21 12.21
CA LYS A 297 2.68 -6.40 12.23
C LYS A 297 3.36 -5.16 12.81
N SER A 298 4.13 -5.34 13.88
CA SER A 298 4.87 -4.27 14.53
C SER A 298 5.87 -3.64 13.57
N LYS A 299 5.72 -2.33 13.31
CA LYS A 299 6.77 -1.54 12.67
C LYS A 299 7.89 -1.40 13.70
N ARG A 300 9.03 -2.08 13.52
CA ARG A 300 10.16 -1.92 14.46
C ARG A 300 10.61 -0.45 14.41
N ARG A 301 10.30 0.27 15.49
CA ARG A 301 10.79 1.62 15.78
C ARG A 301 12.19 1.46 16.38
N THR A 302 13.23 1.61 15.56
CA THR A 302 14.59 1.79 16.10
C THR A 302 14.59 2.99 17.03
N SER A 303 15.10 2.78 18.24
CA SER A 303 14.94 3.62 19.43
C SER A 303 15.51 5.03 19.30
N MET A 304 14.66 6.06 19.48
CA MET A 304 14.91 7.33 20.19
C MET A 304 13.58 8.10 20.33
N PRO A 305 13.23 8.67 21.51
CA PRO A 305 12.02 9.46 21.66
C PRO A 305 12.28 10.90 21.20
N LEU A 306 11.67 11.30 20.09
CA LEU A 306 11.49 12.71 19.77
C LEU A 306 10.01 13.05 19.99
N LEU A 307 9.79 13.99 20.90
CA LEU A 307 8.52 14.70 21.06
C LEU A 307 8.21 15.42 19.73
N ASN A 308 7.29 14.85 18.96
CA ASN A 308 6.17 15.51 18.29
C ASN A 308 5.58 14.55 17.24
N ASP A 309 4.28 14.27 17.42
CA ASP A 309 3.28 13.76 16.47
C ASP A 309 3.59 12.53 15.57
N PRO A 310 3.01 11.34 15.80
CA PRO A 310 3.39 10.10 15.11
C PRO A 310 2.67 9.78 13.77
N HIS A 311 1.97 10.72 13.10
CA HIS A 311 1.24 10.41 11.86
C HIS A 311 1.57 11.20 10.59
N SER A 312 2.58 12.08 10.57
CA SER A 312 3.04 12.68 9.31
C SER A 312 4.14 11.82 8.68
N ILE A 313 3.86 11.16 7.55
CA ILE A 313 4.92 10.77 6.62
C ILE A 313 5.61 12.07 6.19
N PRO A 314 6.92 12.26 6.38
CA PRO A 314 7.57 13.50 5.99
C PRO A 314 7.37 13.74 4.49
N ASP A 315 6.84 14.91 4.11
CA ASP A 315 6.56 15.25 2.71
C ASP A 315 7.78 15.05 1.79
N ARG A 316 8.98 15.24 2.36
CA ARG A 316 10.27 14.98 1.73
C ARG A 316 11.26 14.37 2.71
N LEU A 317 11.94 13.33 2.26
CA LEU A 317 13.05 12.67 2.93
C LEU A 317 14.36 13.09 2.28
N ARG A 318 15.33 13.47 3.09
CA ARG A 318 16.69 13.77 2.66
C ARG A 318 17.58 12.60 3.03
N ILE A 319 18.04 11.85 2.04
CA ILE A 319 18.59 10.51 2.24
C ILE A 319 20.00 10.44 1.68
N ARG A 320 20.94 9.96 2.50
CA ARG A 320 22.32 9.69 2.08
C ARG A 320 22.40 8.34 1.36
N VAL A 321 23.09 8.29 0.23
CA VAL A 321 23.30 7.06 -0.55
C VAL A 321 24.70 6.53 -0.33
N ASN A 322 24.82 5.36 0.29
CA ASN A 322 26.07 4.68 0.57
C ASN A 322 26.26 3.49 -0.38
N ARG A 323 27.48 3.30 -0.89
CA ARG A 323 27.81 2.22 -1.82
C ARG A 323 28.68 1.18 -1.10
N ILE A 324 28.36 -0.10 -1.30
CA ILE A 324 29.09 -1.26 -0.78
C ILE A 324 29.53 -2.09 -1.98
N ASN A 325 30.78 -2.59 -1.97
CA ASN A 325 31.23 -3.54 -3.01
C ASN A 325 30.86 -4.99 -2.65
N LEU A 326 30.76 -5.85 -3.68
CA LEU A 326 30.39 -7.25 -3.50
C LEU A 326 31.42 -8.05 -2.68
N GLN A 327 32.71 -7.73 -2.79
CA GLN A 327 33.77 -8.43 -2.08
C GLN A 327 33.67 -8.23 -0.56
N GLU A 328 33.38 -7.01 -0.11
CA GLU A 328 33.11 -6.67 1.29
C GLU A 328 31.81 -7.28 1.76
N TYR A 329 30.75 -7.15 0.95
CA TYR A 329 29.43 -7.71 1.27
C TYR A 329 29.51 -9.20 1.60
N GLU A 330 30.25 -9.97 0.79
CA GLU A 330 30.48 -11.40 1.02
C GLU A 330 31.53 -11.67 2.11
N GLY A 331 32.66 -10.94 2.08
CA GLY A 331 33.78 -11.14 3.00
C GLY A 331 33.49 -10.76 4.46
N LEU A 332 32.56 -9.84 4.68
CA LEU A 332 32.05 -9.46 6.00
C LEU A 332 30.78 -10.23 6.38
N HIS A 333 30.42 -11.26 5.61
CA HIS A 333 29.28 -12.15 5.87
C HIS A 333 27.96 -11.38 6.06
N TYR A 334 27.74 -10.35 5.26
CA TYR A 334 26.51 -9.54 5.26
C TYR A 334 26.28 -8.76 6.56
N ASP A 335 27.27 -8.71 7.47
CA ASP A 335 27.20 -8.06 8.78
C ASP A 335 26.98 -6.56 8.65
N LYS A 336 25.84 -6.09 9.14
CA LYS A 336 25.33 -4.73 8.92
C LYS A 336 26.22 -3.67 9.57
N GLU A 337 26.70 -3.90 10.78
CA GLU A 337 27.56 -2.92 11.47
C GLU A 337 28.92 -2.83 10.80
N LYS A 338 29.53 -3.97 10.46
CA LYS A 338 30.82 -3.99 9.77
C LYS A 338 30.73 -3.40 8.37
N LEU A 339 29.67 -3.69 7.62
CA LEU A 339 29.48 -3.15 6.27
C LEU A 339 29.18 -1.65 6.29
N ARG A 340 28.38 -1.19 7.26
CA ARG A 340 28.16 0.23 7.48
C ARG A 340 29.47 0.92 7.86
N GLU A 341 30.24 0.34 8.78
CA GLU A 341 31.56 0.84 9.14
C GLU A 341 32.52 0.85 7.96
N THR A 342 32.56 -0.15 7.09
CA THR A 342 33.45 -0.17 5.92
C THR A 342 33.04 0.85 4.87
N SER A 343 31.73 0.96 4.58
CA SER A 343 31.18 2.01 3.72
C SER A 343 31.44 3.43 4.26
N ILE A 344 31.72 3.54 5.57
CA ILE A 344 32.11 4.77 6.28
C ILE A 344 33.63 4.86 6.52
N LYS A 345 34.40 3.78 6.53
CA LYS A 345 35.85 3.76 6.83
C LYS A 345 36.68 3.99 5.56
N ASP A 346 36.14 3.68 4.40
CA ASP A 346 36.60 4.25 3.13
C ASP A 346 36.46 5.79 3.10
N ILE A 347 35.74 6.39 4.07
CA ILE A 347 35.67 7.85 4.28
C ILE A 347 36.87 8.38 5.08
N PHE A 348 37.65 7.56 5.79
CA PHE A 348 38.67 8.06 6.73
C PHE A 348 40.10 7.53 6.59
N LEU A 349 40.37 6.43 5.88
CA LEU A 349 41.70 5.80 5.93
C LEU A 349 42.56 5.86 4.66
N TYR A 350 42.06 6.35 3.52
CA TYR A 350 42.82 6.28 2.26
C TYR A 350 42.88 7.55 1.39
N PHE A 351 42.17 8.64 1.72
CA PHE A 351 42.23 9.91 0.97
C PHE A 351 42.30 11.13 1.91
N PRO A 352 43.15 12.16 1.64
CA PRO A 352 43.17 13.41 2.42
C PRO A 352 42.06 14.40 1.98
N PHE A 353 41.05 13.91 1.25
CA PHE A 353 39.84 14.66 0.90
C PHE A 353 38.64 13.79 1.28
N PRO A 354 37.54 14.37 1.82
CA PRO A 354 36.41 13.60 2.30
C PRO A 354 35.84 12.74 1.16
N ALA A 355 35.86 11.40 1.30
CA ALA A 355 35.16 10.52 0.37
C ALA A 355 33.66 10.78 0.54
N ILE A 356 33.05 11.36 -0.49
CA ILE A 356 31.67 11.81 -0.44
C ILE A 356 30.78 10.57 -0.62
N PRO A 357 29.73 10.35 0.20
CA PRO A 357 28.66 9.41 -0.14
C PRO A 357 28.23 9.62 -1.60
N LEU A 358 27.71 8.59 -2.28
CA LEU A 358 27.40 8.69 -3.72
C LEU A 358 26.56 9.95 -4.04
N GLY A 359 25.68 10.30 -3.11
CA GLY A 359 25.20 11.66 -2.94
C GLY A 359 24.15 11.73 -1.84
N ILE A 360 23.46 12.86 -1.78
CA ILE A 360 22.21 13.00 -1.03
C ILE A 360 21.09 13.16 -2.04
N ILE A 361 20.07 12.32 -1.97
CA ILE A 361 18.83 12.49 -2.71
C ILE A 361 17.76 13.11 -1.82
N VAL A 362 16.85 13.87 -2.43
CA VAL A 362 15.63 14.33 -1.76
C VAL A 362 14.46 13.72 -2.49
N VAL A 363 13.77 12.80 -1.82
CA VAL A 363 12.64 12.04 -2.37
C VAL A 363 11.39 12.28 -1.52
N ARG A 364 10.20 11.96 -2.02
CA ARG A 364 8.98 12.02 -1.20
C ARG A 364 8.96 10.89 -0.17
N GLY A 365 8.22 11.07 0.93
CA GLY A 365 8.11 10.04 1.98
C GLY A 365 7.41 8.75 1.55
N ASP A 366 6.64 8.81 0.46
CA ASP A 366 5.97 7.70 -0.22
C ASP A 366 6.71 7.25 -1.51
N CYS A 367 8.00 7.59 -1.66
CA CYS A 367 8.79 7.18 -2.82
C CYS A 367 9.11 5.68 -2.76
N ASP A 368 8.75 4.93 -3.82
CA ASP A 368 9.16 3.54 -4.02
C ASP A 368 10.63 3.45 -4.49
N LEU A 369 11.24 2.26 -4.40
CA LEU A 369 12.66 2.10 -4.75
C LEU A 369 12.94 2.20 -6.26
N GLU A 370 11.97 1.89 -7.12
CA GLU A 370 12.13 2.02 -8.58
C GLU A 370 12.22 3.50 -8.96
N THR A 371 11.34 4.32 -8.39
CA THR A 371 11.38 5.78 -8.50
C THR A 371 12.65 6.33 -7.85
N CYS A 372 13.02 5.86 -6.66
CA CYS A 372 14.26 6.26 -5.96
C CYS A 372 15.51 6.01 -6.79
N ARG A 373 15.60 4.87 -7.49
CA ARG A 373 16.69 4.53 -8.40
C ARG A 373 16.88 5.57 -9.49
N MET A 374 15.79 6.11 -10.05
CA MET A 374 15.90 7.19 -11.06
C MET A 374 16.59 8.44 -10.50
N TYR A 375 16.37 8.78 -9.23
CA TYR A 375 17.07 9.89 -8.58
C TYR A 375 18.56 9.61 -8.37
N ILE A 376 18.92 8.36 -8.03
CA ILE A 376 20.31 7.92 -7.87
C ILE A 376 21.04 7.89 -9.20
N ASP A 377 20.38 7.44 -10.27
CA ASP A 377 20.96 7.45 -11.62
C ASP A 377 21.19 8.90 -12.11
N ARG A 378 20.26 9.84 -11.83
CA ARG A 378 20.44 11.27 -12.13
C ARG A 378 21.57 11.94 -11.33
N LEU A 379 21.81 11.52 -10.08
CA LEU A 379 22.98 11.98 -9.33
C LEU A 379 24.30 11.67 -10.05
N GLN A 380 24.33 10.61 -10.88
CA GLN A 380 25.51 10.28 -11.69
C GLN A 380 25.64 11.19 -12.92
N GLU A 381 24.52 11.54 -13.56
CA GLU A 381 24.50 12.39 -14.76
C GLU A 381 24.89 13.84 -14.44
N ASP A 382 24.41 14.40 -13.32
CA ASP A 382 24.71 15.79 -12.94
C ASP A 382 26.19 15.98 -12.56
N GLN A 383 26.86 14.96 -12.02
CA GLN A 383 28.29 15.00 -11.69
C GLN A 383 29.20 15.03 -12.94
N GLU A 384 28.74 14.55 -14.10
CA GLU A 384 29.51 14.61 -15.36
C GLU A 384 29.57 16.03 -15.95
N SER A 385 28.64 16.92 -15.59
CA SER A 385 28.49 18.25 -16.18
C SER A 385 29.31 19.36 -15.50
N SER A 386 29.72 19.16 -14.24
CA SER A 386 30.15 20.27 -13.37
C SER A 386 31.64 20.26 -12.94
N PHE A 387 32.43 19.21 -13.22
CA PHE A 387 33.85 19.17 -12.82
C PHE A 387 34.77 18.51 -13.88
N PRO A 388 35.94 19.10 -14.20
CA PRO A 388 36.92 18.46 -15.07
C PRO A 388 37.63 17.33 -14.32
N ARG A 389 37.54 16.12 -14.89
CA ARG A 389 38.21 14.84 -14.55
C ARG A 389 39.44 14.95 -13.63
N VAL A 390 39.22 15.00 -12.32
CA VAL A 390 40.22 14.64 -11.30
C VAL A 390 39.47 13.88 -10.21
N LEU A 391 39.83 12.60 -10.02
CA LEU A 391 39.21 11.57 -9.16
C LEU A 391 38.02 10.84 -9.80
N SER A 392 38.24 9.57 -10.13
CA SER A 392 37.26 8.67 -10.74
C SER A 392 36.14 8.34 -9.75
N VAL A 393 35.03 9.07 -9.79
CA VAL A 393 33.75 8.54 -9.30
C VAL A 393 33.34 7.46 -10.30
N GLN A 394 33.61 6.20 -9.97
CA GLN A 394 33.26 5.09 -10.85
C GLN A 394 31.74 5.03 -11.02
N ARG A 395 31.28 5.07 -12.27
CA ARG A 395 29.88 4.87 -12.65
C ARG A 395 29.33 3.62 -11.98
N LEU A 396 28.07 3.65 -11.56
CA LEU A 396 27.45 2.48 -10.96
C LEU A 396 27.30 1.38 -12.01
N SER A 397 27.55 0.13 -11.62
CA SER A 397 27.26 -1.02 -12.49
C SER A 397 25.78 -1.02 -12.85
N PRO A 398 25.38 -1.31 -14.10
CA PRO A 398 23.97 -1.52 -14.46
C PRO A 398 23.26 -2.61 -13.65
N ARG A 399 24.03 -3.41 -12.89
CA ARG A 399 23.57 -4.51 -12.04
C ARG A 399 23.52 -4.16 -10.55
N TRP A 400 23.73 -2.89 -10.18
CA TRP A 400 23.64 -2.45 -8.79
C TRP A 400 22.23 -2.67 -8.23
N CYS A 401 22.10 -3.04 -6.96
CA CYS A 401 20.82 -3.30 -6.29
C CYS A 401 20.77 -2.65 -4.90
N PHE A 402 19.56 -2.39 -4.40
CA PHE A 402 19.38 -1.88 -3.04
C PHE A 402 19.65 -2.97 -2.00
N LEU A 403 20.13 -2.54 -0.83
CA LEU A 403 20.26 -3.37 0.35
C LEU A 403 19.20 -2.98 1.37
N ASP A 404 18.37 -3.95 1.74
CA ASP A 404 17.42 -3.85 2.84
C ASP A 404 18.18 -3.82 4.17
N ALA A 405 18.04 -2.70 4.89
CA ALA A 405 18.67 -2.46 6.17
C ALA A 405 17.71 -2.73 7.36
N THR A 406 16.50 -3.25 7.16
CA THR A 406 15.51 -3.48 8.23
C THR A 406 15.91 -4.58 9.19
N SER A 407 16.76 -5.50 8.74
CA SER A 407 17.24 -6.59 9.57
C SER A 407 18.21 -6.08 10.64
N ALA A 408 18.23 -6.79 11.78
CA ALA A 408 18.95 -6.34 12.97
C ALA A 408 20.47 -6.39 12.79
N ASP A 409 20.97 -7.47 12.16
CA ASP A 409 22.39 -7.80 12.08
C ASP A 409 22.91 -7.89 10.64
N ARG A 410 22.03 -7.90 9.62
CA ARG A 410 22.43 -8.15 8.23
C ARG A 410 21.79 -7.22 7.21
N PHE A 411 22.49 -7.05 6.09
CA PHE A 411 21.91 -6.51 4.86
C PHE A 411 21.38 -7.63 3.97
N TYR A 412 20.27 -7.37 3.27
CA TYR A 412 19.72 -8.29 2.27
C TYR A 412 19.55 -7.60 0.93
N ARG A 413 19.81 -8.30 -0.17
CA ARG A 413 19.65 -7.75 -1.52
C ARG A 413 18.17 -7.68 -1.88
N ILE A 414 17.75 -6.54 -2.41
CA ILE A 414 16.42 -6.38 -3.00
C ILE A 414 16.55 -6.66 -4.50
N ASP A 415 15.74 -7.59 -5.00
CA ASP A 415 15.73 -7.88 -6.44
C ASP A 415 15.16 -6.67 -7.20
N ARG A 416 15.74 -6.35 -8.35
CA ARG A 416 15.30 -5.22 -9.18
C ARG A 416 13.82 -5.30 -9.55
N SER A 417 13.29 -6.51 -9.76
CA SER A 417 11.87 -6.73 -10.05
C SER A 417 10.95 -6.42 -8.86
N GLN A 418 11.48 -6.25 -7.65
CA GLN A 418 10.73 -5.98 -6.43
C GLN A 418 10.80 -4.53 -5.97
N GLU A 419 11.58 -3.66 -6.64
CA GLU A 419 11.81 -2.28 -6.19
C GLU A 419 10.52 -1.44 -6.11
N HIS A 420 9.56 -1.67 -7.01
CA HIS A 420 8.25 -1.04 -7.01
C HIS A 420 7.33 -1.49 -5.85
N LEU A 421 7.72 -2.54 -5.11
CA LEU A 421 6.96 -3.09 -3.97
C LEU A 421 7.46 -2.58 -2.62
N HIS A 422 8.59 -1.88 -2.60
CA HIS A 422 9.24 -1.39 -1.40
C HIS A 422 9.30 0.13 -1.42
N PHE A 423 8.93 0.74 -0.31
CA PHE A 423 9.12 2.17 -0.11
C PHE A 423 10.48 2.46 0.53
N VAL A 424 11.04 3.63 0.24
CA VAL A 424 12.32 4.04 0.82
C VAL A 424 12.28 3.99 2.35
N THR A 425 11.18 4.46 2.95
CA THR A 425 10.93 4.44 4.41
C THR A 425 10.84 3.05 5.01
N GLU A 426 10.56 2.03 4.20
CA GLU A 426 10.48 0.65 4.66
C GLU A 426 11.86 0.03 4.80
N ILE A 427 12.85 0.47 4.02
CA ILE A 427 14.20 -0.13 4.04
C ILE A 427 15.23 0.69 4.81
N SER A 428 15.00 2.01 4.95
CA SER A 428 15.80 2.91 5.78
C SER A 428 15.14 4.30 5.96
N GLN A 429 15.59 5.11 6.92
CA GLN A 429 15.04 6.45 7.19
C GLN A 429 15.94 7.57 6.64
N ASP A 430 17.23 7.56 6.98
CA ASP A 430 18.15 8.67 6.65
C ASP A 430 19.28 8.27 5.70
N GLU A 431 19.53 6.97 5.53
CA GLU A 431 20.67 6.44 4.77
C GLU A 431 20.31 5.15 4.04
N ILE A 432 20.41 5.11 2.72
CA ILE A 432 20.23 3.87 1.94
C ILE A 432 21.58 3.29 1.54
N PHE A 433 21.61 1.97 1.44
CA PHE A 433 22.81 1.24 1.01
C PHE A 433 22.53 0.56 -0.33
N ILE A 434 23.46 0.67 -1.25
CA ILE A 434 23.43 -0.03 -2.54
C ILE A 434 24.63 -0.93 -2.67
N LEU A 435 24.41 -2.11 -3.25
CA LEU A 435 25.46 -3.07 -3.56
C LEU A 435 25.85 -2.91 -5.02
N ASP A 436 27.12 -2.59 -5.25
CA ASP A 436 27.69 -2.54 -6.60
C ASP A 436 28.68 -3.70 -6.81
N PRO A 437 28.37 -4.64 -7.73
CA PRO A 437 29.23 -5.79 -8.00
C PRO A 437 30.53 -5.47 -8.76
N GLU A 438 30.64 -4.29 -9.38
CA GLU A 438 31.79 -3.93 -10.24
C GLU A 438 32.60 -2.75 -9.70
N LEU A 439 32.40 -2.37 -8.43
CA LEU A 439 33.21 -1.35 -7.76
C LEU A 439 34.66 -1.85 -7.58
N VAL A 440 35.63 -1.20 -8.23
CA VAL A 440 37.07 -1.56 -8.20
C VAL A 440 37.85 -0.56 -7.34
N MET A 441 38.56 -1.01 -6.31
CA MET A 441 39.46 -0.13 -5.53
C MET A 441 40.79 0.08 -6.29
N SER A 442 41.14 1.32 -6.62
CA SER A 442 42.46 1.65 -7.19
C SER A 442 43.52 1.77 -6.09
N GLN A 443 44.65 1.06 -6.23
CA GLN A 443 45.82 1.27 -5.37
C GLN A 443 46.80 2.28 -6.02
N GLN A 444 47.31 3.20 -5.19
CA GLN A 444 48.54 4.03 -5.29
C GLN A 444 48.50 5.46 -5.88
N GLY A 445 48.80 6.44 -5.00
CA GLY A 445 50.08 7.18 -5.02
C GLY A 445 50.16 8.54 -5.74
N GLY A 446 49.95 9.66 -5.02
CA GLY A 446 50.40 11.00 -5.46
C GLY A 446 49.76 12.17 -4.68
N THR A 447 50.55 12.95 -3.96
CA THR A 447 50.14 14.12 -3.16
C THR A 447 49.67 15.31 -4.01
N PRO A 448 48.52 15.95 -3.72
CA PRO A 448 48.12 17.20 -4.38
C PRO A 448 48.45 18.47 -3.56
N PRO A 449 48.68 19.62 -4.23
CA PRO A 449 48.82 20.93 -3.60
C PRO A 449 47.46 21.54 -3.24
N GLY A 450 47.45 22.42 -2.22
CA GLY A 450 46.26 22.92 -1.53
C GLY A 450 45.25 23.73 -2.37
N MET A 451 43.98 23.66 -1.95
CA MET A 451 42.87 24.42 -2.52
C MET A 451 42.73 25.83 -1.92
N PRO A 452 42.26 26.82 -2.70
CA PRO A 452 41.62 28.03 -2.19
C PRO A 452 40.10 27.88 -2.06
N ASP A 453 39.52 28.52 -1.04
CA ASP A 453 38.08 28.59 -0.78
C ASP A 453 37.34 29.44 -1.83
N LEU A 454 36.15 28.98 -2.26
CA LEU A 454 35.22 29.78 -3.07
C LEU A 454 33.82 29.77 -2.44
N VAL A 455 33.49 30.89 -1.80
CA VAL A 455 32.14 31.25 -1.35
C VAL A 455 31.41 31.84 -2.56
N VAL A 456 30.25 31.29 -2.92
CA VAL A 456 29.37 31.92 -3.93
C VAL A 456 28.28 32.70 -3.18
N GLU A 457 28.51 34.00 -3.03
CA GLU A 457 27.49 34.96 -2.64
C GLU A 457 26.59 35.34 -3.83
N GLN A 458 25.36 35.70 -3.47
CA GLN A 458 24.24 36.02 -4.32
C GLN A 458 24.46 37.36 -5.05
N ILE A 459 24.42 37.36 -6.39
CA ILE A 459 24.64 38.56 -7.20
C ILE A 459 23.44 39.51 -7.10
N GLY A 460 23.63 40.63 -6.39
CA GLY A 460 22.87 41.87 -6.53
C GLY A 460 23.79 42.95 -7.13
N GLY A 461 23.34 43.60 -8.20
CA GLY A 461 24.23 44.32 -9.12
C GLY A 461 24.63 45.76 -8.79
N ILE A 462 25.51 46.24 -9.68
CA ILE A 462 25.63 47.60 -10.25
C ILE A 462 26.66 48.60 -9.66
N LEU A 463 27.46 49.11 -10.62
CA LEU A 463 28.18 50.40 -10.76
C LEU A 463 29.65 50.54 -10.27
N LEU A 464 30.56 50.44 -11.25
CA LEU A 464 31.88 51.06 -11.25
C LEU A 464 31.77 52.54 -11.70
N LEU A 465 32.38 53.43 -10.93
CA LEU A 465 32.83 54.75 -11.40
C LEU A 465 34.33 54.85 -11.14
N GLU A 466 35.11 54.79 -12.22
CA GLU A 466 36.52 55.16 -12.22
C GLU A 466 36.69 56.66 -12.00
N ARG A 467 37.64 57.05 -11.15
CA ARG A 467 38.49 58.24 -11.39
C ARG A 467 39.88 58.04 -10.79
N GLY A 468 40.87 58.06 -11.69
CA GLY A 468 42.04 58.94 -11.56
C GLY A 468 43.33 58.30 -11.07
N CYS A 469 44.24 58.00 -12.00
CA CYS A 469 45.37 58.89 -12.23
C CYS A 469 45.86 58.77 -13.68
#